data_AF-A0A6G3WSL6-F1
#
_entry.id   AF-A0A6G3WSL6-F1
#
_cell.length_a   1.000
_cell.length_b   1.000
_cell.length_c   1.000
_cell.angle_alpha   90.00
_cell.angle_beta   90.00
_cell.angle_gamma   90.00
#
_symmetry.space_group_name_H-M   'P 1'
#
loop_
_entity.id
_entity.type
_entity.pdbx_description
1 polymer ?
#
loop_
_entity_poly.entity_id
_entity_poly.type
_entity_poly.pdbx_seq_one_letter_code
_entity_poly.pdbx_strand_id
1 'polypeptide(L)'
;LERVEKVPAGDYPTASLPDDAAHGAWLYRDNVRARLSRPRTDAYAHAPVQLITPTGDSFLSERLYDGLEDWVPTLVRRSLPAKHWVPRT
;
A
#
# COMPACT_ATOMS: atom_id res chain seq x y z
N LEU A 1 -9.12 -2.04 13.98
CA LEU A 1 -9.63 -1.24 12.85
C LEU A 1 -10.77 -0.36 13.28
N GLU A 2 -11.87 -0.93 13.75
CA GLU A 2 -13.08 -0.20 14.18
C GLU A 2 -12.85 1.05 15.04
N ARG A 3 -12.02 0.99 16.09
CA ARG A 3 -11.81 2.15 16.97
C ARG A 3 -11.12 3.33 16.28
N VAL A 4 -10.05 3.06 15.54
CA VAL A 4 -9.13 4.07 14.94
C VAL A 4 -9.60 4.47 13.54
N GLU A 5 -9.94 3.47 12.74
CA GLU A 5 -10.26 3.58 11.31
C GLU A 5 -11.77 3.66 11.06
N LYS A 6 -12.61 3.44 12.08
CA LYS A 6 -14.09 3.45 11.98
C LYS A 6 -14.65 2.43 10.98
N VAL A 7 -13.87 1.40 10.68
CA VAL A 7 -14.27 0.26 9.85
C VAL A 7 -14.99 -0.78 10.73
N PRO A 8 -16.28 -1.08 10.49
CA PRO A 8 -17.01 -2.06 11.28
C PRO A 8 -16.32 -3.43 11.33
N ALA A 9 -16.41 -4.08 12.48
CA ALA A 9 -16.13 -5.52 12.56
C ALA A 9 -17.23 -6.26 11.80
N GLY A 10 -16.85 -7.04 10.80
CA GLY A 10 -17.73 -7.91 10.01
C GLY A 10 -17.05 -9.25 9.81
N ASP A 11 -17.12 -9.82 8.62
CA ASP A 11 -16.44 -11.08 8.29
C ASP A 11 -14.90 -10.97 8.25
N TYR A 12 -14.35 -9.76 8.49
CA TYR A 12 -12.92 -9.50 8.60
C TYR A 12 -12.57 -8.91 9.99
N PRO A 13 -11.47 -9.37 10.62
CA PRO A 13 -10.48 -10.32 10.09
C PRO A 13 -11.00 -11.75 10.02
N THR A 14 -10.55 -12.48 8.99
CA THR A 14 -10.83 -13.91 8.86
C THR A 14 -10.04 -14.70 9.91
N ALA A 15 -10.46 -15.94 10.17
CA ALA A 15 -9.75 -16.83 11.09
C ALA A 15 -8.31 -17.15 10.64
N SER A 16 -8.02 -17.03 9.34
CA SER A 16 -6.70 -17.25 8.75
C SER A 16 -5.72 -16.09 8.96
N LEU A 17 -6.15 -14.93 9.49
CA LEU A 17 -5.30 -13.75 9.58
C LEU A 17 -3.92 -14.00 10.22
N PRO A 18 -3.77 -14.78 11.32
CA PRO A 18 -2.45 -15.05 11.89
C PRO A 18 -1.52 -15.78 10.92
N ASP A 19 -2.04 -16.78 10.20
CA ASP A 19 -1.27 -17.55 9.22
C ASP A 19 -0.96 -16.70 7.99
N ASP A 20 -1.93 -15.93 7.50
CA ASP A 20 -1.76 -15.01 6.37
C ASP A 20 -0.69 -13.94 6.68
N ALA A 21 -0.69 -13.42 7.91
CA ALA A 21 0.32 -12.45 8.36
C ALA A 21 1.72 -13.08 8.46
N ALA A 22 1.84 -14.31 8.97
CA ALA A 22 3.10 -15.03 9.03
C ALA A 22 3.65 -15.34 7.63
N HIS A 23 2.79 -15.78 6.70
CA HIS A 23 3.16 -15.99 5.30
C HIS A 23 3.57 -14.68 4.63
N GLY A 24 2.85 -13.59 4.89
CA GLY A 24 3.18 -12.26 4.39
C GLY A 24 4.57 -11.80 4.82
N ALA A 25 4.97 -12.06 6.08
CA ALA A 25 6.30 -11.69 6.57
C ALA A 25 7.45 -12.35 5.78
N TRP A 26 7.26 -13.58 5.28
CA TRP A 26 8.25 -14.23 4.42
C TRP A 26 8.44 -13.51 3.09
N LEU A 27 7.38 -12.96 2.49
CA LEU A 27 7.48 -12.19 1.25
C LEU A 27 8.39 -10.96 1.42
N TYR A 28 8.30 -10.27 2.56
CA TYR A 28 9.20 -9.16 2.87
C TYR A 28 10.64 -9.63 2.97
N ARG A 29 10.88 -10.75 3.68
CA ARG A 29 12.22 -11.30 3.85
C ARG A 29 12.86 -11.67 2.51
N ASP A 30 12.08 -12.24 1.61
CA ASP A 30 12.57 -12.73 0.33
C ASP A 30 12.78 -11.59 -0.69
N ASN A 31 11.93 -10.54 -0.65
CA ASN A 31 11.94 -9.49 -1.67
C ASN A 31 12.65 -8.20 -1.26
N VAL A 32 12.49 -7.75 -0.01
CA VAL A 32 12.93 -6.40 0.39
C VAL A 32 14.44 -6.33 0.58
N ARG A 33 15.03 -7.29 1.32
CA ARG A 33 16.46 -7.27 1.64
C ARG A 33 17.33 -7.21 0.38
N ALA A 34 17.04 -8.06 -0.60
CA ALA A 34 17.80 -8.10 -1.85
C ALA A 34 17.67 -6.78 -2.62
N ARG A 35 16.45 -6.22 -2.74
CA ARG A 35 16.18 -4.98 -3.47
C ARG A 35 16.77 -3.74 -2.82
N LEU A 36 16.85 -3.69 -1.49
CA LEU A 36 17.56 -2.62 -0.80
C LEU A 36 19.07 -2.71 -0.97
N SER A 37 19.64 -3.93 -0.98
CA SER A 37 21.09 -4.12 -1.17
C SER A 37 21.57 -3.91 -2.61
N ARG A 38 20.69 -4.20 -3.58
CA ARG A 38 20.96 -4.10 -5.02
C ARG A 38 19.70 -3.56 -5.72
N PRO A 39 19.47 -2.23 -5.64
CA PRO A 39 18.35 -1.60 -6.30
C PRO A 39 18.39 -1.83 -7.82
N ARG A 40 17.21 -1.95 -8.42
CA ARG A 40 17.07 -2.00 -9.88
C ARG A 40 17.19 -0.59 -10.45
N THR A 41 17.88 -0.45 -11.56
CA THR A 41 17.95 0.81 -12.32
C THR A 41 16.78 0.99 -13.28
N ASP A 42 16.00 -0.06 -13.50
CA ASP A 42 14.90 -0.16 -14.47
C ASP A 42 13.54 -0.39 -13.78
N ALA A 43 13.33 0.18 -12.59
CA ALA A 43 12.14 -0.04 -11.76
C ALA A 43 10.89 0.71 -12.26
N TYR A 44 10.71 0.81 -13.59
CA TYR A 44 9.59 1.52 -14.20
C TYR A 44 8.32 0.66 -14.23
N ALA A 45 7.17 1.28 -14.02
CA ALA A 45 5.88 0.65 -14.25
C ALA A 45 5.61 0.48 -15.75
N HIS A 46 5.33 -0.74 -16.18
CA HIS A 46 5.01 -1.04 -17.59
C HIS A 46 3.52 -0.89 -17.91
N ALA A 47 2.66 -1.02 -16.89
CA ALA A 47 1.22 -0.82 -17.02
C ALA A 47 0.84 0.60 -16.57
N PRO A 48 -0.24 1.19 -17.13
CA PRO A 48 -0.83 2.41 -16.57
C PRO A 48 -1.18 2.23 -15.09
N VAL A 49 -0.83 3.23 -14.27
CA VAL A 49 -1.06 3.20 -12.82
C VAL A 49 -2.02 4.31 -12.43
N GLN A 50 -2.99 3.96 -11.60
CA GLN A 50 -3.78 4.92 -10.86
C GLN A 50 -3.38 4.87 -9.38
N LEU A 51 -2.86 5.97 -8.86
CA LEU A 51 -2.58 6.15 -7.43
C LEU A 51 -3.79 6.80 -6.77
N ILE A 52 -4.37 6.08 -5.80
CA ILE A 52 -5.46 6.56 -4.96
C ILE A 52 -4.91 6.85 -3.56
N THR A 53 -4.98 8.10 -3.11
CA THR A 53 -4.37 8.55 -1.85
C THR A 53 -5.43 9.01 -0.85
N PRO A 54 -5.66 8.29 0.26
CA PRO A 54 -6.54 8.75 1.34
C PRO A 54 -5.84 9.86 2.14
N THR A 55 -6.40 11.07 2.16
CA THR A 55 -5.76 12.22 2.83
C THR A 55 -5.82 12.16 4.36
N GLY A 56 -6.62 11.25 4.93
CA GLY A 56 -6.71 10.97 6.37
C GLY A 56 -5.94 9.72 6.80
N ASP A 57 -5.08 9.17 5.96
CA ASP A 57 -4.25 8.01 6.27
C ASP A 57 -3.21 8.36 7.35
N SER A 58 -3.25 7.64 8.48
CA SER A 58 -2.32 7.84 9.60
C SER A 58 -1.00 7.07 9.46
N PHE A 59 -0.88 6.20 8.44
CA PHE A 59 0.27 5.34 8.22
C PHE A 59 1.08 5.77 7.01
N LEU A 60 0.42 6.17 5.92
CA LEU A 60 1.07 6.54 4.65
C LEU A 60 0.72 7.97 4.24
N SER A 61 1.65 8.90 4.49
CA SER A 61 1.53 10.29 4.04
C SER A 61 1.56 10.39 2.52
N GLU A 62 0.85 11.36 1.96
CA GLU A 62 0.87 11.69 0.52
C GLU A 62 2.30 11.91 -0.01
N ARG A 63 3.19 12.45 0.85
CA ARG A 63 4.59 12.72 0.54
C ARG A 63 5.42 11.47 0.22
N LEU A 64 4.96 10.29 0.64
CA LEU A 64 5.60 9.03 0.28
C LEU A 64 5.64 8.83 -1.24
N TYR A 65 4.69 9.44 -1.96
CA TYR A 65 4.52 9.28 -3.39
C TYR A 65 5.07 10.45 -4.21
N ASP A 66 5.82 11.35 -3.59
CA ASP A 66 6.50 12.45 -4.29
C ASP A 66 7.53 11.86 -5.28
N GLY A 67 7.57 12.37 -6.52
CA GLY A 67 8.48 11.88 -7.56
C GLY A 67 8.10 10.53 -8.19
N LEU A 68 6.93 9.96 -7.86
CA LEU A 68 6.49 8.69 -8.45
C LEU A 68 6.36 8.76 -9.99
N GLU A 69 6.10 9.94 -10.55
CA GLU A 69 6.07 10.20 -11.99
C GLU A 69 7.40 9.86 -12.70
N ASP A 70 8.54 9.92 -12.00
CA ASP A 70 9.84 9.55 -12.56
C ASP A 70 9.92 8.05 -12.87
N TRP A 71 9.10 7.23 -12.20
CA TRP A 71 9.10 5.77 -12.31
C TRP A 71 7.84 5.23 -12.99
N VAL A 72 6.82 6.06 -13.20
CA VAL A 72 5.52 5.64 -13.68
C VAL A 72 5.12 6.51 -14.88
N PRO A 73 5.48 6.10 -16.12
CA PRO A 73 5.28 6.91 -17.32
C PRO A 73 3.81 7.26 -17.60
N THR A 74 2.88 6.44 -17.13
CA THR A 74 1.43 6.70 -17.25
C THR A 74 0.81 6.65 -15.87
N LEU A 75 0.86 7.78 -15.18
CA LEU A 75 0.35 7.94 -13.81
C LEU A 75 -0.88 8.85 -13.76
N VAL A 76 -1.97 8.35 -13.16
CA VAL A 76 -3.14 9.14 -12.78
C VAL A 76 -3.23 9.19 -11.26
N ARG A 77 -3.32 10.40 -10.68
CA ARG A 77 -3.44 10.58 -9.22
C ARG A 77 -4.86 11.00 -8.83
N ARG A 78 -5.39 10.41 -7.76
CA ARG A 78 -6.68 10.76 -7.15
C ARG A 78 -6.53 10.79 -5.64
N SER A 79 -6.80 11.92 -5.01
CA SER A 79 -6.89 12.00 -3.55
C SER A 79 -8.34 12.00 -3.10
N LEU A 80 -8.62 11.41 -1.93
CA LEU A 80 -9.95 11.40 -1.35
C LEU A 80 -9.92 11.58 0.18
N PRO A 81 -10.93 12.25 0.76
CA PRO A 81 -11.04 12.45 2.20
C PRO A 81 -11.48 11.15 2.91
N ALA A 82 -10.58 10.17 2.96
CA ALA A 82 -10.77 8.88 3.60
C ALA A 82 -9.55 8.48 4.45
N LYS A 83 -9.69 7.43 5.25
CA LYS A 83 -8.60 6.87 6.06
C LYS A 83 -7.91 5.70 5.36
N HIS A 84 -6.95 5.06 6.03
CA HIS A 84 -6.09 4.02 5.47
C HIS A 84 -6.87 2.85 4.85
N TRP A 85 -7.99 2.47 5.48
CA TRP A 85 -8.80 1.33 5.06
C TRP A 85 -9.91 1.68 4.07
N VAL A 86 -9.69 2.67 3.21
CA VAL A 86 -10.66 3.08 2.19
C VAL A 86 -11.18 1.94 1.29
N PRO A 87 -10.41 0.88 0.94
CA PRO A 87 -10.96 -0.21 0.12
C PRO A 87 -12.02 -1.05 0.85
N ARG A 88 -12.21 -0.83 2.17
CA ARG A 88 -13.15 -1.55 3.02
C ARG A 88 -14.33 -0.68 3.49
N THR A 89 -14.40 0.58 3.11
CA THR A 89 -15.44 1.54 3.50
C THR A 89 -16.25 1.96 2.30
#